data_AF-A0A1J8NK55-F1
#
_entry.id   AF-A0A1J8NK55-F1
#
_cell.length_a   1.000
_cell.length_b   1.000
_cell.length_c   1.000
_cell.angle_alpha   90.00
_cell.angle_beta   90.00
_cell.angle_gamma   90.00
#
_symmetry.space_group_name_H-M   'P 1'
#
loop_
_entity.id
_entity.type
_entity.pdbx_description
1 polymer ?
#
loop_
_entity_poly.entity_id
_entity_poly.type
_entity_poly.pdbx_seq_one_letter_code
_entity_poly.pdbx_strand_id
1 'polypeptide(L)'
;MLSPLTKKQYDYPTVFQLYQHFKNPTRTSQAIFQITLKQLNIKTFDFATALSRIRDKGMLNLENFSLILLHPSPFEMASGLIQLQNSNLLNVENKKTLEKHACPSGVALVLRLLQSVKLLTSENRAAIQEKNDLHSIASVLFKLYYAGLFTQKNFDHVLAHSHLIPINNLLRGFDKHPILTPLIFEKLMHSPQEKISLCYDTNELKKLTPLSNLSKKISNLSIYSCGPASFFPIHQCKEDKKPQTKIAELNR
;
A
#
# COMPACT_ATOMS: atom_id res chain seq x y z
N MET A 1 -29.86 -6.92 -28.94
CA MET A 1 -28.49 -7.28 -28.53
C MET A 1 -27.77 -6.00 -28.16
N LEU A 2 -27.53 -5.75 -26.88
CA LEU A 2 -26.82 -4.55 -26.41
C LEU A 2 -25.31 -4.86 -26.41
N SER A 3 -24.53 -3.96 -27.02
CA SER A 3 -23.08 -4.07 -27.12
C SER A 3 -22.42 -4.09 -25.74
N PRO A 4 -21.27 -4.77 -25.57
CA PRO A 4 -20.50 -4.69 -24.34
C PRO A 4 -19.99 -3.26 -24.15
N LEU A 5 -20.45 -2.59 -23.09
CA LEU A 5 -19.96 -1.27 -22.71
C LEU A 5 -18.46 -1.37 -22.40
N THR A 6 -17.64 -0.63 -23.16
CA THR A 6 -16.21 -0.52 -22.88
C THR A 6 -16.00 0.38 -21.65
N LYS A 7 -14.92 0.15 -20.88
CA LYS A 7 -14.61 0.83 -19.61
C LYS A 7 -14.59 2.37 -19.66
N LYS A 8 -14.59 2.98 -20.84
CA LYS A 8 -14.68 4.44 -21.04
C LYS A 8 -16.12 4.98 -21.06
N GLN A 9 -17.13 4.14 -20.83
CA GLN A 9 -18.54 4.44 -21.09
C GLN A 9 -19.44 4.17 -19.88
N TYR A 10 -18.94 4.39 -18.67
CA TYR A 10 -19.82 4.43 -17.49
C TYR A 10 -20.43 5.81 -17.40
N ASP A 11 -21.68 5.95 -17.84
CA ASP A 11 -22.42 7.19 -17.66
C ASP A 11 -22.72 7.39 -16.17
N TYR A 12 -22.49 8.60 -15.67
CA TYR A 12 -22.69 9.00 -14.27
C TYR A 12 -24.05 8.56 -13.68
N PRO A 13 -25.18 8.61 -14.42
CA PRO A 13 -26.47 8.08 -13.99
C PRO A 13 -26.45 6.60 -13.61
N THR A 14 -25.73 5.75 -14.34
CA THR A 14 -25.63 4.31 -14.05
C THR A 14 -24.90 4.08 -12.73
N VAL A 15 -23.78 4.78 -12.53
CA VAL A 15 -23.00 4.69 -11.29
C VAL A 15 -23.81 5.20 -10.10
N PHE A 16 -24.54 6.31 -10.29
CA PHE A 16 -25.40 6.88 -9.26
C PHE A 16 -26.54 5.93 -8.88
N GLN A 17 -27.23 5.32 -9.85
CA GLN A 17 -28.28 4.34 -9.59
C GLN A 17 -27.76 3.13 -8.81
N LEU A 18 -26.61 2.58 -9.19
CA LEU A 18 -25.95 1.49 -8.47
C LEU A 18 -25.64 1.87 -7.02
N TYR A 19 -25.13 3.08 -6.81
CA TYR A 19 -24.86 3.61 -5.47
C TYR A 19 -26.14 3.72 -4.63
N GLN A 20 -27.24 4.23 -5.20
CA GLN A 20 -28.53 4.33 -4.51
C GLN A 20 -29.09 2.94 -4.16
N HIS A 21 -29.00 1.98 -5.08
CA HIS A 21 -29.41 0.60 -4.84
C HIS A 21 -28.63 -0.06 -3.71
N PHE A 22 -27.32 0.21 -3.63
CA PHE A 22 -26.48 -0.29 -2.53
C PHE A 22 -26.84 0.37 -1.20
N LYS A 23 -27.06 1.69 -1.18
CA LYS A 23 -27.37 2.44 0.04
C LYS A 23 -28.75 2.08 0.62
N ASN A 24 -29.72 1.81 -0.25
CA ASN A 24 -31.10 1.50 0.12
C ASN A 24 -31.52 0.15 -0.50
N PRO A 25 -31.13 -0.98 0.12
CA PRO A 25 -31.40 -2.31 -0.44
C PRO A 25 -32.87 -2.71 -0.23
N THR A 26 -33.71 -2.50 -1.26
CA THR A 26 -34.97 -3.23 -1.44
C THR A 26 -34.70 -4.53 -2.21
N ARG A 27 -35.62 -5.49 -2.16
CA ARG A 27 -35.49 -6.75 -2.92
C ARG A 27 -35.31 -6.50 -4.43
N THR A 28 -36.02 -5.50 -4.96
CA THR A 28 -35.91 -5.07 -6.36
C THR A 28 -34.57 -4.40 -6.65
N SER A 29 -34.05 -3.58 -5.74
CA SER A 29 -32.74 -2.93 -5.93
C SER A 29 -31.58 -3.93 -5.87
N GLN A 30 -31.70 -4.99 -5.07
CA GLN A 30 -30.68 -6.05 -5.01
C GLN A 30 -30.59 -6.85 -6.32
N ALA A 31 -31.73 -7.21 -6.92
CA ALA A 31 -31.77 -7.93 -8.19
C ALA A 31 -31.18 -7.09 -9.34
N ILE A 32 -31.59 -5.82 -9.43
CA ILE A 32 -31.05 -4.88 -10.43
C ILE A 32 -29.53 -4.71 -10.25
N PHE A 33 -29.08 -4.47 -9.01
CA PHE A 33 -27.65 -4.33 -8.70
C PHE A 33 -26.84 -5.54 -9.14
N GLN A 34 -27.30 -6.77 -8.85
CA GLN A 34 -26.60 -8.00 -9.27
C GLN A 34 -26.58 -8.18 -10.79
N ILE A 35 -27.69 -7.89 -11.48
CA ILE A 35 -27.77 -7.97 -12.96
C ILE A 35 -26.77 -6.98 -13.57
N THR A 36 -26.76 -5.75 -13.10
CA THR A 36 -25.85 -4.72 -13.60
C THR A 36 -24.39 -5.08 -13.33
N LEU A 37 -24.04 -5.59 -12.14
CA LEU A 37 -22.65 -6.05 -11.87
C LEU A 37 -22.21 -7.16 -12.82
N LYS A 38 -23.10 -8.12 -13.15
CA LYS A 38 -22.82 -9.18 -14.12
C LYS A 38 -22.61 -8.63 -15.53
N GLN A 39 -23.46 -7.69 -15.97
CA GLN A 39 -23.30 -7.02 -17.26
C GLN A 39 -21.97 -6.28 -17.37
N LEU A 40 -21.49 -5.73 -16.26
CA LEU A 40 -20.22 -5.00 -16.19
C LEU A 40 -18.99 -5.91 -16.05
N ASN A 41 -19.17 -7.24 -16.04
CA ASN A 41 -18.11 -8.23 -15.81
C ASN A 41 -17.28 -7.94 -14.55
N ILE A 42 -17.92 -7.40 -13.52
CA ILE A 42 -17.27 -7.08 -12.26
C ILE A 42 -17.20 -8.35 -11.43
N LYS A 43 -16.01 -8.66 -10.89
CA LYS A 43 -15.84 -9.72 -9.90
C LYS A 43 -16.65 -9.36 -8.65
N THR A 44 -17.84 -9.93 -8.55
CA THR A 44 -18.85 -9.60 -7.54
C THR A 44 -18.32 -9.75 -6.12
N PHE A 45 -17.48 -10.76 -5.86
CA PHE A 45 -16.87 -10.99 -4.56
C PHE A 45 -15.86 -9.90 -4.17
N ASP A 46 -14.93 -9.56 -5.07
CA ASP A 46 -13.90 -8.54 -4.82
C ASP A 46 -14.54 -7.16 -4.60
N PHE A 47 -15.54 -6.84 -5.43
CA PHE A 47 -16.29 -5.59 -5.32
C PHE A 47 -17.11 -5.52 -4.03
N ALA A 48 -17.85 -6.57 -3.67
CA ALA A 48 -18.60 -6.61 -2.41
C ALA A 48 -17.69 -6.49 -1.19
N THR A 49 -16.54 -7.17 -1.21
CA THR A 49 -15.53 -7.08 -0.15
C THR A 49 -14.97 -5.66 -0.03
N ALA A 50 -14.66 -5.03 -1.16
CA ALA A 50 -14.19 -3.65 -1.21
C ALA A 50 -15.21 -2.67 -0.62
N LEU A 51 -16.49 -2.80 -1.01
CA LEU A 51 -17.58 -1.95 -0.49
C LEU A 51 -17.82 -2.16 1.00
N SER A 52 -17.80 -3.41 1.49
CA SER A 52 -17.92 -3.68 2.92
C SER A 52 -16.82 -2.95 3.70
N ARG A 53 -15.56 -3.10 3.28
CA ARG A 53 -14.43 -2.48 3.98
C ARG A 53 -14.51 -0.95 4.01
N ILE A 54 -14.90 -0.33 2.91
CA ILE A 54 -15.02 1.14 2.81
C ILE A 54 -16.19 1.64 3.65
N ARG A 55 -17.32 0.92 3.66
CA ARG A 55 -18.46 1.22 4.54
C ARG A 55 -18.07 1.09 6.01
N ASP A 56 -17.38 0.02 6.40
CA ASP A 56 -17.00 -0.24 7.79
C ASP A 56 -15.98 0.81 8.31
N LYS A 57 -15.33 1.55 7.39
CA LYS A 57 -14.49 2.71 7.69
C LYS A 57 -15.21 4.06 7.63
N GLY A 58 -16.53 4.07 7.41
CA GLY A 58 -17.32 5.30 7.27
C GLY A 58 -16.98 6.11 6.01
N MET A 59 -16.33 5.49 5.02
CA MET A 59 -15.82 6.15 3.82
C MET A 59 -16.71 5.96 2.59
N LEU A 60 -17.88 5.34 2.75
CA LEU A 60 -18.78 5.07 1.64
C LEU A 60 -19.52 6.34 1.21
N ASN A 61 -19.08 6.92 0.10
CA ASN A 61 -19.73 8.00 -0.62
C ASN A 61 -19.70 7.72 -2.13
N LEU A 62 -20.39 8.55 -2.91
CA LEU A 62 -20.50 8.35 -4.37
C LEU A 62 -19.12 8.36 -5.06
N GLU A 63 -18.21 9.24 -4.65
CA GLU A 63 -16.87 9.35 -5.23
C GLU A 63 -16.04 8.08 -5.02
N ASN A 64 -15.93 7.61 -3.77
CA ASN A 64 -15.19 6.40 -3.43
C ASN A 64 -15.85 5.15 -4.03
N PHE A 65 -17.19 5.10 -4.06
CA PHE A 65 -17.93 4.04 -4.75
C PHE A 65 -17.56 3.97 -6.23
N SER A 66 -17.52 5.13 -6.90
CA SER A 66 -17.17 5.24 -8.32
C SER A 66 -15.74 4.76 -8.57
N LEU A 67 -14.77 5.21 -7.76
CA LEU A 67 -13.38 4.77 -7.88
C LEU A 67 -13.25 3.24 -7.76
N ILE A 68 -13.95 2.63 -6.81
CA ILE A 68 -13.91 1.17 -6.59
C ILE A 68 -14.59 0.42 -7.74
N LEU A 69 -15.74 0.92 -8.22
CA LEU A 69 -16.51 0.29 -9.29
C LEU A 69 -15.74 0.29 -10.62
N LEU A 70 -15.05 1.39 -10.92
CA LEU A 70 -14.39 1.62 -12.19
C LEU A 70 -12.98 1.01 -12.26
N HIS A 71 -12.34 0.79 -11.11
CA HIS A 71 -10.98 0.28 -11.06
C HIS A 71 -10.92 -1.22 -11.42
N PRO A 72 -9.93 -1.67 -12.23
CA PRO A 72 -9.77 -3.09 -12.57
C PRO A 72 -9.59 -4.03 -11.38
N SER A 73 -9.12 -3.50 -10.26
CA SER A 73 -8.99 -4.21 -8.98
C SER A 73 -9.72 -3.43 -7.87
N PRO A 74 -11.03 -3.69 -7.66
CA PRO A 74 -11.83 -2.99 -6.64
C PRO A 74 -11.26 -3.13 -5.23
N PHE A 75 -10.76 -4.33 -4.89
CA PHE A 75 -10.16 -4.61 -3.60
C PHE A 75 -8.91 -3.78 -3.34
N GLU A 76 -8.01 -3.70 -4.33
CA GLU A 76 -6.79 -2.89 -4.24
C GLU A 76 -7.11 -1.40 -4.10
N MET A 77 -8.11 -0.90 -4.85
CA MET A 77 -8.58 0.48 -4.75
C MET A 77 -9.09 0.81 -3.35
N ALA A 78 -10.01 -0.02 -2.82
CA ALA A 78 -10.52 0.16 -1.45
C ALA A 78 -9.40 0.09 -0.40
N SER A 79 -8.46 -0.85 -0.54
CA SER A 79 -7.28 -0.95 0.33
C SER A 79 -6.44 0.33 0.29
N GLY A 80 -6.14 0.85 -0.91
CA GLY A 80 -5.38 2.10 -1.08
C GLY A 80 -6.07 3.30 -0.44
N LEU A 81 -7.38 3.47 -0.68
CA LEU A 81 -8.18 4.54 -0.09
C LEU A 81 -8.16 4.49 1.45
N ILE A 82 -8.38 3.31 2.04
CA ILE A 82 -8.36 3.12 3.50
C ILE A 82 -6.98 3.43 4.08
N GLN A 83 -5.91 2.98 3.42
CA GLN A 83 -4.55 3.23 3.87
C GLN A 83 -4.19 4.72 3.89
N LEU A 84 -4.59 5.46 2.85
CA LEU A 84 -4.39 6.90 2.79
C LEU A 84 -5.25 7.63 3.83
N GLN A 85 -6.52 7.23 4.02
CA GLN A 85 -7.38 7.80 5.05
C GLN A 85 -6.78 7.64 6.44
N ASN A 86 -6.35 6.42 6.79
CA ASN A 86 -5.74 6.14 8.10
C ASN A 86 -4.44 6.92 8.34
N SER A 87 -3.83 7.48 7.30
CA SER A 87 -2.58 8.23 7.38
C SER A 87 -2.78 9.73 7.17
N ASN A 88 -4.03 10.22 7.12
CA ASN A 88 -4.37 11.61 6.81
C ASN A 88 -3.79 12.09 5.45
N LEU A 89 -3.66 11.16 4.51
CA LEU A 89 -3.13 11.39 3.16
C LEU A 89 -4.22 11.25 2.09
N LEU A 90 -5.50 11.14 2.46
CA LEU A 90 -6.57 11.06 1.47
C LEU A 90 -6.97 12.45 0.99
N ASN A 91 -6.33 12.90 -0.09
CA ASN A 91 -6.63 14.16 -0.78
C ASN A 91 -6.82 13.93 -2.29
N VAL A 92 -7.21 14.98 -3.01
CA VAL A 92 -7.49 14.93 -4.46
C VAL A 92 -6.30 14.41 -5.26
N GLU A 93 -5.09 14.86 -4.95
CA GLU A 93 -3.88 14.46 -5.66
C GLU A 93 -3.56 12.97 -5.47
N ASN A 94 -3.61 12.50 -4.23
CA ASN A 94 -3.31 11.10 -3.91
C ASN A 94 -4.37 10.17 -4.50
N LYS A 95 -5.65 10.55 -4.47
CA LYS A 95 -6.72 9.80 -5.14
C LYS A 95 -6.47 9.67 -6.65
N LYS A 96 -6.05 10.75 -7.30
CA LYS A 96 -5.69 10.73 -8.73
C LYS A 96 -4.49 9.83 -9.02
N THR A 97 -3.52 9.73 -8.11
CA THR A 97 -2.41 8.76 -8.23
C THR A 97 -2.91 7.32 -8.10
N LEU A 98 -3.81 7.04 -7.15
CA LEU A 98 -4.43 5.70 -7.00
C LEU A 98 -5.17 5.28 -8.26
N GLU A 99 -6.03 6.15 -8.80
CA GLU A 99 -6.92 5.87 -9.93
C GLU A 99 -6.16 5.44 -11.19
N LYS A 100 -4.99 6.05 -11.42
CA LYS A 100 -4.18 5.82 -12.63
C LYS A 100 -3.33 4.57 -12.56
N HIS A 101 -3.14 3.99 -11.38
CA HIS A 101 -2.18 2.92 -11.17
C HIS A 101 -2.85 1.56 -11.07
N ALA A 102 -2.29 0.51 -11.68
CA ALA A 102 -2.86 -0.85 -11.65
C ALA A 102 -2.89 -1.46 -10.23
N CYS A 103 -2.00 -0.99 -9.35
CA CYS A 103 -1.88 -1.39 -7.95
C CYS A 103 -2.03 -0.18 -7.01
N PRO A 104 -3.26 0.26 -6.71
CA PRO A 104 -3.51 1.38 -5.80
C PRO A 104 -2.98 1.16 -4.38
N SER A 105 -3.06 -0.06 -3.84
CA SER A 105 -2.61 -0.28 -2.47
C SER A 105 -1.08 -0.17 -2.33
N GLY A 106 -0.33 -0.59 -3.36
CA GLY A 106 1.11 -0.35 -3.48
C GLY A 106 1.45 1.14 -3.55
N VAL A 107 0.73 1.93 -4.35
CA VAL A 107 0.85 3.41 -4.35
C VAL A 107 0.66 3.96 -2.95
N ALA A 108 -0.42 3.58 -2.27
CA ALA A 108 -0.73 4.08 -0.93
C ALA A 108 0.39 3.76 0.07
N LEU A 109 0.99 2.57 0.00
CA LEU A 109 2.14 2.20 0.84
C LEU A 109 3.34 3.11 0.58
N VAL A 110 3.71 3.33 -0.69
CA VAL A 110 4.86 4.18 -1.02
C VAL A 110 4.62 5.64 -0.62
N LEU A 111 3.41 6.17 -0.84
CA LEU A 111 3.07 7.55 -0.43
C LEU A 111 3.18 7.75 1.09
N ARG A 112 2.73 6.77 1.88
CA ARG A 112 2.84 6.80 3.36
C ARG A 112 4.30 6.77 3.82
N LEU A 113 5.10 5.94 3.16
CA LEU A 113 6.53 5.81 3.39
C LEU A 113 7.27 7.11 3.04
N LEU A 114 6.96 7.74 1.89
CA LEU A 114 7.53 9.04 1.53
C LEU A 114 7.13 10.13 2.53
N GLN A 115 5.88 10.14 2.99
CA GLN A 115 5.43 11.10 4.01
C GLN A 115 6.20 10.94 5.32
N SER A 116 6.48 9.70 5.77
CA SER A 116 7.15 9.47 7.04
C SER A 116 8.59 9.98 7.08
N VAL A 117 9.22 10.16 5.92
CA VAL A 117 10.58 10.70 5.77
C VAL A 117 10.62 12.09 5.12
N LYS A 118 9.46 12.77 5.00
CA LYS A 118 9.33 14.11 4.39
C LYS A 118 9.82 14.18 2.93
N LEU A 119 9.66 13.10 2.18
CA LEU A 119 9.98 13.01 0.74
C LEU A 119 8.72 12.95 -0.13
N LEU A 120 7.53 13.22 0.41
CA LEU A 120 6.30 13.26 -0.39
C LEU A 120 6.21 14.59 -1.15
N THR A 121 6.78 14.62 -2.35
CA THR A 121 6.72 15.76 -3.28
C THR A 121 5.96 15.42 -4.57
N SER A 122 5.66 16.43 -5.39
CA SER A 122 5.08 16.26 -6.72
C SER A 122 5.94 15.38 -7.63
N GLU A 123 7.25 15.54 -7.56
CA GLU A 123 8.23 14.82 -8.40
C GLU A 123 8.27 13.35 -7.99
N ASN A 124 8.36 13.07 -6.69
CA ASN A 124 8.38 11.69 -6.19
C ASN A 124 7.05 10.97 -6.42
N ARG A 125 5.93 11.70 -6.40
CA ARG A 125 4.61 11.16 -6.80
C ARG A 125 4.56 10.80 -8.28
N ALA A 126 5.11 11.65 -9.16
CA ALA A 126 5.19 11.35 -10.58
C ALA A 126 6.12 10.15 -10.83
N ALA A 127 7.25 10.07 -10.13
CA ALA A 127 8.24 9.01 -10.28
C ALA A 127 7.68 7.61 -9.96
N ILE A 128 6.78 7.49 -8.97
CA ILE A 128 6.13 6.21 -8.64
C ILE A 128 5.01 5.84 -9.61
N GLN A 129 4.40 6.81 -10.29
CA GLN A 129 3.30 6.57 -11.24
C GLN A 129 3.75 5.72 -12.43
N GLU A 130 5.03 5.84 -12.81
CA GLU A 130 5.65 5.14 -13.94
C GLU A 130 6.15 3.72 -13.59
N LYS A 131 5.92 3.23 -12.36
CA LYS A 131 6.51 1.98 -11.86
C LYS A 131 5.48 0.88 -11.71
N ASN A 132 5.70 -0.24 -12.38
CA ASN A 132 4.73 -1.35 -12.39
C ASN A 132 4.63 -2.12 -11.06
N ASP A 133 5.74 -2.32 -10.34
CA ASP A 133 5.78 -3.15 -9.12
C ASP A 133 6.00 -2.31 -7.84
N LEU A 134 4.97 -1.56 -7.47
CA LEU A 134 5.01 -0.71 -6.27
C LEU A 134 5.02 -1.49 -4.96
N HIS A 135 4.57 -2.76 -4.94
CA HIS A 135 4.68 -3.59 -3.74
C HIS A 135 6.13 -3.95 -3.43
N SER A 136 6.90 -4.35 -4.44
CA SER A 136 8.33 -4.60 -4.25
C SER A 136 9.08 -3.33 -3.85
N ILE A 137 8.76 -2.19 -4.48
CA ILE A 137 9.32 -0.88 -4.10
C ILE A 137 8.99 -0.58 -2.64
N ALA A 138 7.71 -0.64 -2.24
CA ALA A 138 7.28 -0.39 -0.87
C ALA A 138 8.01 -1.30 0.14
N SER A 139 8.19 -2.59 -0.19
CA SER A 139 8.91 -3.53 0.66
C SER A 139 10.36 -3.10 0.89
N VAL A 140 11.11 -2.74 -0.16
CA VAL A 140 12.49 -2.26 -0.01
C VAL A 140 12.55 -0.96 0.78
N LEU A 141 11.70 0.02 0.43
CA LEU A 141 11.65 1.31 1.13
C LEU A 141 11.29 1.16 2.62
N PHE A 142 10.43 0.20 2.96
CA PHE A 142 10.11 -0.14 4.35
C PHE A 142 11.35 -0.63 5.09
N LYS A 143 12.18 -1.50 4.49
CA LYS A 143 13.44 -1.92 5.13
C LYS A 143 14.41 -0.76 5.34
N LEU A 144 14.50 0.14 4.37
CA LEU A 144 15.32 1.35 4.51
C LEU A 144 14.80 2.26 5.61
N TYR A 145 13.48 2.39 5.76
CA TYR A 145 12.88 3.19 6.82
C TYR A 145 13.32 2.69 8.21
N TYR A 146 13.17 1.39 8.48
CA TYR A 146 13.59 0.81 9.78
C TYR A 146 15.10 0.81 10.00
N ALA A 147 15.88 0.80 8.92
CA ALA A 147 17.33 0.89 8.99
C ALA A 147 17.86 2.33 9.11
N GLY A 148 16.99 3.35 9.06
CA GLY A 148 17.41 4.75 9.02
C GLY A 148 18.13 5.16 7.73
N LEU A 149 17.91 4.43 6.64
CA LEU A 149 18.57 4.62 5.33
C LEU A 149 17.65 5.22 4.27
N PHE A 150 16.41 5.55 4.61
CA PHE A 150 15.46 6.05 3.62
C PHE A 150 15.67 7.55 3.34
N THR A 151 16.58 7.81 2.40
CA THR A 151 16.94 9.14 1.88
C THR A 151 16.49 9.30 0.43
N GLN A 152 16.47 10.54 -0.10
CA GLN A 152 16.18 10.79 -1.51
C GLN A 152 17.11 9.98 -2.44
N LYS A 153 18.42 9.99 -2.17
CA LYS A 153 19.40 9.20 -2.94
C LYS A 153 19.02 7.72 -2.99
N ASN A 154 18.68 7.13 -1.85
CA ASN A 154 18.34 5.71 -1.80
C ASN A 154 16.96 5.42 -2.43
N PHE A 155 16.02 6.36 -2.35
CA PHE A 155 14.76 6.29 -3.10
C PHE A 155 15.01 6.25 -4.61
N ASP A 156 15.85 7.14 -5.13
CA ASP A 156 16.20 7.21 -6.55
C ASP A 156 16.88 5.90 -7.01
N HIS A 157 17.79 5.34 -6.20
CA HIS A 157 18.41 4.03 -6.47
C HIS A 157 17.38 2.90 -6.55
N VAL A 158 16.41 2.84 -5.62
CA VAL A 158 15.35 1.82 -5.65
C VAL A 158 14.48 1.97 -6.90
N LEU A 159 14.14 3.20 -7.29
CA LEU A 159 13.34 3.44 -8.49
C LEU A 159 14.09 3.11 -9.79
N ALA A 160 15.40 3.32 -9.83
CA ALA A 160 16.22 3.01 -11.00
C ALA A 160 16.47 1.50 -11.16
N HIS A 161 16.31 0.71 -10.10
CA HIS A 161 16.64 -0.72 -10.13
C HIS A 161 15.56 -1.55 -10.84
N SER A 162 15.95 -2.28 -11.89
CA SER A 162 15.01 -3.04 -12.75
C SER A 162 14.42 -4.30 -12.10
N HIS A 163 15.12 -4.90 -11.12
CA HIS A 163 14.72 -6.16 -10.49
C HIS A 163 14.78 -6.08 -8.96
N LEU A 164 13.68 -5.65 -8.32
CA LEU A 164 13.61 -5.55 -6.86
C LEU A 164 13.24 -6.86 -6.16
N ILE A 165 12.72 -7.87 -6.89
CA ILE A 165 12.34 -9.16 -6.31
C ILE A 165 13.55 -9.88 -5.67
N PRO A 166 14.71 -10.05 -6.36
CA PRO A 166 15.89 -10.67 -5.74
C PRO A 166 16.39 -9.88 -4.53
N ILE A 167 16.38 -8.54 -4.60
CA ILE A 167 16.77 -7.67 -3.48
C ILE A 167 15.85 -7.89 -2.29
N ASN A 168 14.52 -7.95 -2.50
CA ASN A 168 13.56 -8.21 -1.42
C ASN A 168 13.80 -9.55 -0.74
N ASN A 169 14.16 -10.60 -1.50
CA ASN A 169 14.49 -11.90 -0.93
C ASN A 169 15.75 -11.85 -0.06
N LEU A 170 16.78 -11.12 -0.49
CA LEU A 170 17.98 -10.90 0.31
C LEU A 170 17.68 -10.08 1.56
N LEU A 171 16.90 -9.00 1.41
CA LEU A 171 16.49 -8.13 2.52
C LEU A 171 15.64 -8.86 3.56
N ARG A 172 14.90 -9.91 3.20
CA ARG A 172 14.19 -10.76 4.18
C ARG A 172 15.14 -11.43 5.18
N GLY A 173 16.39 -11.68 4.80
CA GLY A 173 17.43 -12.17 5.72
C GLY A 173 17.79 -11.17 6.83
N PHE A 174 17.59 -9.87 6.57
CA PHE A 174 17.88 -8.77 7.50
C PHE A 174 16.78 -8.59 8.55
N ASP A 175 15.61 -9.21 8.36
CA ASP A 175 14.52 -9.19 9.34
C ASP A 175 14.85 -9.95 10.62
N LYS A 176 15.86 -10.82 10.55
CA LYS A 176 16.21 -11.73 11.63
C LYS A 176 17.41 -11.25 12.42
N HIS A 177 18.59 -10.98 11.84
CA HIS A 177 19.77 -10.67 12.68
C HIS A 177 21.00 -9.96 12.03
N PRO A 178 20.88 -9.28 10.88
CA PRO A 178 21.78 -8.13 10.63
C PRO A 178 21.06 -6.79 10.43
N ILE A 179 21.64 -5.71 10.99
CA ILE A 179 21.25 -4.31 10.67
C ILE A 179 21.64 -4.05 9.21
N LEU A 180 20.69 -3.66 8.38
CA LEU A 180 20.97 -3.17 7.03
C LEU A 180 21.81 -1.88 7.13
N THR A 181 23.09 -1.95 6.76
CA THR A 181 24.00 -0.78 6.79
C THR A 181 24.04 -0.07 5.43
N PRO A 182 24.49 1.20 5.35
CA PRO A 182 24.66 1.90 4.07
C PRO A 182 25.51 1.11 3.06
N LEU A 183 26.63 0.53 3.52
CA LEU A 183 27.54 -0.24 2.67
C LEU A 183 26.88 -1.50 2.09
N ILE A 184 26.06 -2.19 2.90
CA ILE A 184 25.34 -3.39 2.45
C ILE A 184 24.29 -2.99 1.42
N PHE A 185 23.52 -1.94 1.70
CA PHE A 185 22.51 -1.44 0.78
C PHE A 185 23.11 -1.01 -0.56
N GLU A 186 24.21 -0.26 -0.53
CA GLU A 186 24.93 0.16 -1.73
C GLU A 186 25.39 -1.05 -2.57
N LYS A 187 25.98 -2.06 -1.94
CA LYS A 187 26.35 -3.32 -2.63
C LYS A 187 25.15 -4.02 -3.26
N LEU A 188 23.99 -4.03 -2.60
CA LEU A 188 22.76 -4.62 -3.14
C LEU A 188 22.24 -3.87 -4.36
N MET A 189 22.36 -2.55 -4.39
CA MET A 189 21.91 -1.72 -5.53
C MET A 189 22.89 -1.75 -6.71
N HIS A 190 24.18 -2.04 -6.47
CA HIS A 190 25.23 -2.06 -7.51
C HIS A 190 25.64 -3.46 -7.98
N SER A 191 25.20 -4.54 -7.34
CA SER A 191 25.64 -5.88 -7.71
C SER A 191 25.11 -6.30 -9.09
N PRO A 192 25.98 -6.80 -9.99
CA PRO A 192 25.56 -7.36 -11.27
C PRO A 192 24.59 -8.53 -11.06
N GLN A 193 23.58 -8.56 -11.92
CA GLN A 193 22.32 -9.30 -11.80
C GLN A 193 22.46 -10.84 -11.72
N GLU A 194 23.66 -11.41 -11.88
CA GLU A 194 23.86 -12.87 -11.97
C GLU A 194 24.61 -13.53 -10.81
N LYS A 195 25.26 -12.77 -9.93
CA LYS A 195 25.85 -13.32 -8.70
C LYS A 195 25.84 -12.29 -7.58
N ILE A 196 24.68 -12.10 -6.96
CA ILE A 196 24.68 -11.67 -5.55
C ILE A 196 25.04 -12.90 -4.69
N SER A 197 26.23 -13.46 -4.94
CA SER A 197 26.94 -14.18 -3.91
C SER A 197 27.43 -13.09 -2.99
N LEU A 198 26.73 -12.88 -1.88
CA LEU A 198 27.35 -12.24 -0.73
C LEU A 198 28.46 -13.21 -0.29
N CYS A 199 29.61 -13.11 -0.97
CA CYS A 199 30.84 -13.71 -0.51
C CYS A 199 31.20 -12.90 0.73
N TYR A 200 30.60 -13.28 1.85
CA TYR A 200 30.97 -12.78 3.14
C TYR A 200 32.39 -13.26 3.36
N ASP A 201 33.34 -12.36 3.19
CA ASP A 201 34.71 -12.63 3.54
C ASP A 201 34.74 -12.90 5.04
N THR A 202 34.79 -14.18 5.39
CA THR A 202 34.62 -14.70 6.75
C THR A 202 35.63 -14.14 7.74
N ASN A 203 36.66 -13.43 7.29
CA ASN A 203 37.68 -12.84 8.13
C ASN A 203 37.30 -11.46 8.69
N GLU A 204 36.49 -10.66 7.99
CA GLU A 204 35.95 -9.38 8.52
C GLU A 204 34.83 -9.63 9.54
N LEU A 205 34.04 -10.71 9.35
CA LEU A 205 32.98 -11.10 10.29
C LEU A 205 33.54 -11.76 11.57
N LYS A 206 34.71 -12.42 11.52
CA LYS A 206 35.34 -13.05 12.70
C LYS A 206 35.83 -12.05 13.75
N LYS A 207 36.03 -10.78 13.39
CA LYS A 207 36.25 -9.70 14.37
C LYS A 207 34.99 -9.33 15.15
N LEU A 208 33.82 -9.81 14.72
CA LEU A 208 32.51 -9.64 15.36
C LEU A 208 31.93 -11.04 15.66
N THR A 209 32.43 -11.70 16.70
CA THR A 209 32.02 -13.05 17.13
C THR A 209 30.54 -13.14 17.59
N PRO A 210 29.92 -14.34 17.69
CA PRO A 210 30.12 -15.57 16.92
C PRO A 210 28.78 -16.21 16.46
N LEU A 211 28.53 -16.38 15.16
CA LEU A 211 27.37 -17.16 14.68
C LEU A 211 27.73 -18.03 13.46
N SER A 212 28.28 -19.21 13.73
CA SER A 212 28.80 -20.18 12.73
C SER A 212 27.77 -21.18 12.17
N ASN A 213 26.46 -20.95 12.30
CA ASN A 213 25.46 -21.99 11.98
C ASN A 213 24.53 -21.70 10.78
N LEU A 214 24.77 -20.64 10.00
CA LEU A 214 23.79 -20.19 8.99
C LEU A 214 23.82 -20.96 7.65
N SER A 215 24.92 -21.66 7.31
CA SER A 215 25.06 -22.23 5.94
C SER A 215 24.16 -23.44 5.65
N LYS A 216 23.59 -24.09 6.66
CA LYS A 216 22.84 -25.34 6.48
C LYS A 216 21.32 -25.18 6.26
N LYS A 217 20.76 -23.97 6.38
CA LYS A 217 19.29 -23.79 6.47
C LYS A 217 18.61 -23.18 5.24
N ILE A 218 19.37 -22.82 4.21
CA ILE A 218 18.83 -22.14 3.00
C ILE A 218 18.14 -23.12 2.03
N SER A 219 18.33 -24.43 2.18
CA SER A 219 17.79 -25.43 1.24
C SER A 219 16.29 -25.73 1.37
N ASN A 220 15.61 -25.37 2.47
CA ASN A 220 14.26 -25.90 2.75
C ASN A 220 13.26 -24.86 3.30
N LEU A 221 12.90 -23.81 2.54
CA LEU A 221 11.67 -23.07 2.86
C LEU A 221 10.79 -22.80 1.64
N SER A 222 9.66 -23.54 1.64
CA SER A 222 8.56 -23.43 0.70
C SER A 222 7.82 -22.10 0.83
N ILE A 223 7.19 -21.75 -0.29
CA ILE A 223 6.34 -20.59 -0.53
C ILE A 223 5.19 -20.58 0.48
N TYR A 224 5.13 -19.56 1.34
CA TYR A 224 3.93 -19.20 2.09
C TYR A 224 3.43 -17.83 1.65
N SER A 225 2.13 -17.81 1.39
CA SER A 225 1.27 -16.71 0.99
C SER A 225 1.24 -15.60 2.04
N CYS A 226 1.59 -14.37 1.65
CA CYS A 226 1.45 -13.19 2.49
C CYS A 226 -0.04 -12.82 2.64
N GLY A 227 -0.60 -13.08 3.82
CA GLY A 227 -1.83 -12.44 4.31
C GLY A 227 -1.59 -10.98 4.74
N PRO A 228 -2.66 -10.23 5.06
CA PRO A 228 -2.59 -8.78 5.26
C PRO A 228 -2.05 -8.48 6.67
N ALA A 229 -0.72 -8.38 6.81
CA ALA A 229 -0.13 -7.80 8.01
C ALA A 229 -0.42 -6.29 8.02
N SER A 230 -0.97 -5.77 9.11
CA SER A 230 -1.06 -4.33 9.36
C SER A 230 0.37 -3.77 9.47
N PHE A 231 0.86 -3.20 8.37
CA PHE A 231 2.23 -2.71 8.20
C PHE A 231 2.64 -1.53 9.10
N PHE A 232 1.73 -0.95 9.91
CA PHE A 232 2.05 0.13 10.85
C PHE A 232 1.18 0.05 12.11
N PRO A 233 1.71 0.33 13.31
CA PRO A 233 0.90 0.62 14.48
C PRO A 233 0.13 1.92 14.24
N ILE A 234 -1.18 1.91 14.50
CA ILE A 234 -1.99 3.12 14.54
C ILE A 234 -1.58 3.87 15.83
N HIS A 235 -0.76 4.91 15.70
CA HIS A 235 -0.61 5.86 16.80
C HIS A 235 -1.92 6.65 16.91
N GLN A 236 -2.78 6.23 17.84
CA GLN A 236 -3.85 7.09 18.34
C GLN A 236 -3.18 8.32 18.95
N CYS A 237 -3.34 9.47 18.30
CA CYS A 237 -3.04 10.77 18.89
C CYS A 237 -3.91 10.87 20.14
N LYS A 238 -3.30 10.87 21.33
CA LYS A 238 -4.02 11.18 22.56
C LYS A 238 -4.45 12.64 22.46
N GLU A 239 -5.75 12.89 22.38
CA GLU A 239 -6.28 14.23 22.54
C GLU A 239 -5.94 14.71 23.96
N ASP A 240 -5.16 15.79 24.03
CA ASP A 240 -4.93 16.54 25.25
C ASP A 240 -6.26 17.06 25.77
N LYS A 241 -6.65 16.58 26.96
CA LYS A 241 -7.80 17.11 27.71
C LYS A 241 -7.54 18.58 28.02
N LYS A 242 -8.26 19.49 27.36
CA LYS A 242 -8.39 20.88 27.81
C LYS A 242 -8.96 20.90 29.24
N PRO A 243 -8.42 21.72 30.16
CA PRO A 243 -9.00 21.90 31.48
C PRO A 243 -10.33 22.65 31.35
N GLN A 244 -11.40 22.05 31.88
CA GLN A 244 -12.70 22.70 32.05
C GLN A 244 -12.59 23.74 33.16
N THR A 245 -12.63 25.02 32.79
CA THR A 245 -12.81 26.13 33.72
C THR A 245 -14.23 26.06 34.29
N LYS A 246 -14.38 25.65 35.56
CA LYS A 246 -15.62 25.79 36.32
C LYS A 246 -15.82 27.28 36.63
N ILE A 247 -16.84 27.88 36.05
CA ILE A 247 -17.42 29.14 36.52
C ILE A 247 -18.30 28.77 37.72
N ALA A 248 -17.93 29.25 38.90
CA ALA A 248 -18.75 29.17 40.09
C ALA A 248 -19.71 30.37 40.10
N GLU A 249 -21.02 30.09 40.02
CA GLU A 249 -22.06 31.05 40.38
C GLU A 249 -22.00 31.28 41.89
N LEU A 250 -21.74 32.53 42.28
CA LEU A 250 -21.86 32.98 43.66
C LEU A 250 -23.17 33.77 43.79
N ASN A 251 -24.16 33.16 44.42
CA ASN A 251 -25.38 33.81 44.86
C ASN A 251 -25.05 34.92 45.88
N ARG A 252 -25.45 36.16 45.57
CA ARG A 252 -25.95 37.17 46.52
C ARG A 252 -26.88 38.13 45.79
#